data_AF-A0A358M9W0-F1
#
_entry.id   AF-A0A358M9W0-F1
#
_cell.length_a   1.000
_cell.length_b   1.000
_cell.length_c   1.000
_cell.angle_alpha   90.00
_cell.angle_beta   90.00
_cell.angle_gamma   90.00
#
_symmetry.space_group_name_H-M   'P 1'
#
loop_
_entity.id
_entity.type
_entity.pdbx_description
1 polymer ?
#
loop_
_entity_poly.entity_id
_entity_poly.type
_entity_poly.pdbx_seq_one_letter_code
_entity_poly.pdbx_strand_id
1 'polypeptide(L)' 'EPIGGVDPATRDYILETIISNYDPDATVIISTHLIADIERTLDEFIFINNGNVVMYDSVDAAREKNGKTIDELFREVFRC' A
#
# COMPACT_ATOMS: atom_id res chain seq x y z
N GLU A 1 2.16 -7.70 8.22
CA GLU A 1 1.61 -6.41 8.72
C GLU A 1 2.37 -5.95 9.95
N PRO A 2 2.97 -4.75 9.92
CA PRO A 2 3.75 -4.23 11.05
C PRO A 2 2.91 -3.69 12.22
N ILE A 3 1.57 -3.53 12.06
CA ILE A 3 0.74 -2.73 12.99
C ILE A 3 -0.59 -3.43 13.37
N GLY A 4 -0.60 -4.76 13.32
CA GLY A 4 -1.77 -5.55 13.71
C GLY A 4 -2.07 -5.41 15.20
N GLY A 5 -3.31 -5.03 15.56
CA GLY A 5 -3.79 -4.96 16.95
C GLY A 5 -3.53 -3.65 17.70
N VAL A 6 -3.05 -2.62 16.99
CA VAL A 6 -2.85 -1.25 17.53
C VAL A 6 -4.08 -0.40 17.21
N ASP A 7 -4.41 0.56 18.08
CA ASP A 7 -5.51 1.49 17.83
C ASP A 7 -5.26 2.37 16.58
N PRO A 8 -6.31 2.87 15.91
CA PRO A 8 -6.15 3.60 14.65
C PRO A 8 -5.21 4.81 14.74
N ALA A 9 -5.30 5.60 15.82
CA ALA A 9 -4.48 6.81 15.95
C ALA A 9 -2.99 6.47 16.14
N THR A 10 -2.68 5.47 16.97
CA THR A 10 -1.29 5.01 17.14
C THR A 10 -0.75 4.35 15.87
N ARG A 11 -1.61 3.67 15.11
CA ARG A 11 -1.24 3.07 13.82
C ARG A 11 -0.82 4.12 12.80
N ASP A 12 -1.62 5.18 12.65
CA ASP A 12 -1.33 6.29 11.74
C ASP A 12 0.02 6.93 12.10
N TYR A 13 0.23 7.16 13.40
CA TYR A 13 1.49 7.69 13.91
C TYR A 13 2.70 6.80 13.58
N ILE A 14 2.57 5.48 13.71
CA ILE A 14 3.65 4.53 13.35
C ILE A 14 3.94 4.57 11.85
N LEU A 15 2.91 4.53 11.00
CA LEU A 15 3.09 4.61 9.53
C LEU A 15 3.75 5.91 9.12
N GLU A 16 3.27 7.03 9.63
CA GLU A 16 3.83 8.35 9.35
C GLU A 16 5.29 8.44 9.82
N THR A 17 5.62 7.86 10.98
CA THR A 17 7.00 7.82 11.48
C THR A 17 7.91 7.01 10.55
N ILE A 18 7.47 5.85 10.06
CA ILE A 18 8.24 5.03 9.10
C ILE A 18 8.46 5.82 7.79
N ILE A 19 7.40 6.43 7.27
CA ILE A 19 7.41 7.16 5.99
C ILE A 19 8.21 8.47 6.08
N SER A 20 8.26 9.12 7.24
CA SER A 20 8.99 10.38 7.41
C SER A 20 10.48 10.18 7.75
N ASN A 21 10.89 9.00 8.21
CA ASN A 21 12.26 8.73 8.67
C ASN A 21 12.99 7.64 7.87
N TYR A 22 12.43 7.15 6.76
CA TYR A 22 13.15 6.20 5.93
C TYR A 22 14.36 6.86 5.26
N ASP A 23 15.41 6.08 5.06
CA ASP A 23 16.59 6.48 4.29
C ASP A 23 16.22 6.48 2.80
N PRO A 24 16.33 7.62 2.08
CA PRO A 24 16.02 7.69 0.65
C PRO A 24 16.82 6.72 -0.23
N ASP A 25 17.97 6.25 0.24
CA ASP A 25 18.81 5.27 -0.47
C ASP A 25 18.44 3.81 -0.12
N ALA A 26 17.49 3.60 0.80
CA ALA A 26 17.05 2.27 1.23
C ALA A 26 15.74 1.84 0.53
N THR A 27 15.62 0.54 0.28
CA THR A 27 14.37 -0.07 -0.18
C THR A 27 13.49 -0.47 1.01
N VAL A 28 12.26 0.03 1.04
CA VAL A 28 11.27 -0.32 2.07
C VAL A 28 10.16 -1.16 1.44
N ILE A 29 9.89 -2.33 2.02
CA ILE A 29 8.79 -3.21 1.61
C ILE A 29 7.76 -3.25 2.73
N ILE A 30 6.53 -2.81 2.44
CA ILE A 30 5.42 -2.77 3.40
C ILE A 30 4.31 -3.70 2.95
N SER A 31 3.93 -4.62 3.83
CA SER A 31 2.70 -5.42 3.70
C SER A 31 1.62 -4.81 4.58
N THR A 32 0.54 -4.31 3.95
CA THR A 32 -0.60 -3.68 4.63
C THR A 32 -1.88 -3.87 3.81
N HIS A 33 -3.04 -3.83 4.49
CA HIS A 33 -4.36 -3.68 3.88
C HIS A 33 -4.89 -2.23 3.94
N LEU A 34 -4.20 -1.32 4.65
CA LEU A 34 -4.55 0.10 4.67
C LEU A 34 -3.82 0.83 3.56
N ILE A 35 -4.36 0.70 2.34
CA ILE A 35 -3.74 1.25 1.14
C ILE A 35 -3.94 2.76 1.08
N ALA A 36 -5.14 3.23 1.38
CA ALA A 36 -5.52 4.64 1.32
C ALA A 36 -4.56 5.57 2.11
N ASP A 37 -4.02 5.09 3.23
CA ASP A 37 -3.18 5.89 4.13
C ASP A 37 -1.74 6.01 3.63
N ILE A 38 -1.26 5.06 2.84
CA ILE A 38 0.13 5.02 2.36
C ILE A 38 0.26 5.28 0.84
N GLU A 39 -0.85 5.32 0.11
CA GLU A 39 -0.89 5.41 -1.35
C GLU A 39 -0.13 6.61 -1.93
N ARG A 40 0.03 7.67 -1.15
CA ARG A 40 0.75 8.89 -1.56
C ARG A 40 2.27 8.74 -1.51
N THR A 41 2.78 7.72 -0.83
CA THR A 41 4.21 7.48 -0.61
C THR A 41 4.69 6.20 -1.30
N LEU A 42 3.80 5.47 -1.97
CA LEU A 42 4.15 4.25 -2.67
C LEU A 42 4.60 4.56 -4.10
N ASP A 43 5.75 4.02 -4.50
CA ASP A 43 6.20 4.02 -5.89
C ASP A 43 5.58 2.85 -6.68
N GLU A 44 5.51 1.67 -6.06
CA GLU A 44 5.06 0.42 -6.65
C GLU A 44 4.16 -0.38 -5.69
N PHE A 45 3.32 -1.27 -6.25
CA PHE A 45 2.49 -2.18 -5.45
C PHE A 45 2.45 -3.59 -6.05
N ILE A 46 2.29 -4.60 -5.18
CA ILE A 46 2.04 -5.99 -5.57
C ILE A 46 0.75 -6.46 -4.88
N PHE A 47 -0.25 -6.87 -5.65
CA PHE A 47 -1.42 -7.57 -5.14
C PHE A 47 -1.18 -9.08 -5.15
N ILE A 48 -1.38 -9.70 -3.99
CA ILE A 48 -1.23 -11.14 -3.80
C ILE A 48 -2.58 -11.72 -3.39
N ASN A 49 -3.05 -12.75 -4.11
CA ASN A 49 -4.25 -13.50 -3.77
C ASN A 49 -3.96 -15.01 -3.83
N ASN A 50 -4.32 -15.74 -2.78
CA ASN A 50 -4.12 -17.20 -2.70
C ASN A 50 -2.69 -17.66 -3.08
N GLY A 51 -1.67 -16.93 -2.63
CA GLY A 51 -0.26 -17.22 -2.91
C GLY A 51 0.22 -16.86 -4.32
N ASN A 52 -0.61 -16.24 -5.15
CA ASN A 52 -0.25 -15.82 -6.50
C ASN A 52 -0.24 -14.29 -6.61
N VAL A 53 0.72 -13.75 -7.37
CA VAL A 53 0.72 -12.33 -7.76
C VAL A 53 -0.38 -12.14 -8.81
N VAL A 54 -1.38 -11.33 -8.46
CA VAL A 54 -2.52 -11.05 -9.35
C VAL A 54 -2.37 -9.71 -10.08
N MET A 55 -1.57 -8.80 -9.54
CA MET A 55 -1.25 -7.51 -10.15
C MET A 55 0.07 -6.98 -9.59
N TYR A 56 0.87 -6.36 -10.45
CA TYR A 56 2.06 -5.61 -10.09
C TYR A 56 2.21 -4.46 -11.09
N ASP A 57 2.34 -3.24 -10.59
CA ASP A 57 2.58 -2.05 -11.39
C ASP A 57 3.13 -0.92 -10.51
N SER A 58 3.62 0.14 -11.16
CA SER A 58 3.84 1.42 -10.48
C SER A 58 2.50 2.07 -10.13
N VAL A 59 2.48 2.83 -9.03
CA VAL A 59 1.26 3.52 -8.58
C VAL A 59 0.77 4.51 -9.65
N ASP A 60 1.69 5.24 -10.26
CA ASP A 60 1.36 6.24 -11.28
C ASP A 60 0.82 5.60 -12.56
N ALA A 61 1.45 4.54 -13.08
CA ALA A 61 0.95 3.85 -14.27
C ALA A 61 -0.41 3.20 -14.04
N ALA A 62 -0.64 2.61 -12.86
CA ALA A 62 -1.94 2.04 -12.53
C ALA A 62 -3.04 3.10 -12.42
N ARG A 63 -2.74 4.28 -11.85
CA ARG A 63 -3.68 5.41 -11.82
C ARG A 63 -3.99 5.92 -13.22
N GLU A 64 -2.99 6.11 -14.07
CA GLU A 64 -3.17 6.58 -15.44
C GLU A 64 -3.98 5.60 -16.29
N LYS A 65 -3.69 4.30 -16.17
CA LYS A 65 -4.35 3.24 -16.93
C LYS A 65 -5.80 3.00 -16.53
N ASN A 66 -6.10 3.05 -15.23
CA ASN A 66 -7.42 2.66 -14.71
C ASN A 66 -8.31 3.85 -14.32
N GLY A 67 -7.73 5.04 -14.16
CA GLY A 67 -8.44 6.23 -13.67
C GLY A 67 -8.94 6.10 -12.23
N LYS A 68 -8.30 5.25 -11.42
CA LYS A 68 -8.71 4.87 -10.06
C LYS A 68 -7.55 4.94 -9.10
N THR A 69 -7.86 5.08 -7.82
CA THR A 69 -6.87 4.93 -6.75
C THR A 69 -6.45 3.47 -6.58
N ILE A 70 -5.32 3.22 -5.93
CA ILE A 70 -4.88 1.84 -5.66
C ILE A 70 -5.82 1.16 -4.66
N ASP A 71 -6.41 1.91 -3.70
CA ASP A 71 -7.42 1.38 -2.79
C ASP A 71 -8.68 0.91 -3.54
N GLU A 72 -9.14 1.68 -4.53
CA GLU A 72 -10.27 1.29 -5.39
C GLU A 72 -9.94 0.03 -6.21
N LEU A 73 -8.76 -0.02 -6.82
CA LEU A 73 -8.31 -1.21 -7.57
C LEU A 73 -8.23 -2.44 -6.68
N PHE A 74 -7.70 -2.30 -5.47
CA PHE A 74 -7.66 -3.40 -4.51
C PHE A 74 -9.06 -3.90 -4.17
N ARG A 75 -10.00 -3.01 -3.87
CA ARG A 75 -11.39 -3.40 -3.59
C ARG A 75 -12.07 -4.11 -4.76
N GLU A 76 -11.71 -3.78 -5.99
CA GLU A 76 -12.23 -4.45 -7.18
C GLU A 76 -11.63 -5.84 -7.39
N VAL A 77 -10.31 -5.97 -7.24
CA VAL A 77 -9.60 -7.24 -7.42
C VAL A 77 -9.98 -8.27 -6.35
N PHE A 78 -10.25 -7.82 -5.13
CA PHE A 78 -10.53 -8.67 -3.97
C PHE A 78 -11.99 -8.67 -3.54
N ARG A 79 -12.91 -8.12 -4.36
CA ARG A 79 -14.35 -8.18 -4.10
C ARG A 79 -14.86 -9.62 -4.25
N CYS A 80 -15.47 -10.14 -3.19
CA CYS A 80 -16.27 -11.37 -3.22
C CYS A 80 -17.71 -11.09 -3.66
#